data_AF-A0AAD4CPW8-F1
#
_entry.id   AF-A0AAD4CPW8-F1
#
_cell.length_a   1.000
_cell.length_b   1.000
_cell.length_c   1.000
_cell.angle_alpha   90.00
_cell.angle_beta   90.00
_cell.angle_gamma   90.00
#
_symmetry.space_group_name_H-M   'P 1'
#
loop_
_entity.id
_entity.type
_entity.pdbx_description
1 polymer ?
#
loop_
_entity_poly.entity_id
_entity_poly.type
_entity_poly.pdbx_seq_one_letter_code
_entity_poly.pdbx_strand_id
1 'polypeptide(L)'
;MDLARNIIYYSFHPSQLRYILRWKLSDNPLHRTETQNICFKFLDQTSRSFSPVIKELHPELLLPVCIFYLALRGLDTIEDDISIPLEIKEPLLRGFKDIIDKDGWGFDGNRPEEKDRELLVQFPSVITEFKNLKPVYRAIIKDTVDRMGNGMADYVANNWNIQTTVEYDQYCFYVAGLVGEGLTRFFTAELDFSNPVLSERSQLSRSMGLFLQKTNIIRDIREDNVDKRRFWPKEIWSKHVNDFDDLFKAGNREAALNCSSEMVLNALEHVQDCLFYLASLREQSVFNFCAIPQTMAIATLELCFRNPALFERNMKVTKGDACQLITESTQNLQMLCGTFRRYTRLIEDKNTSKDPNFIEIGMVCGKIEKCIETLLRSQNAEDHRGGKIVNELSATGNEKTEETRLEVFSIVVLPSIVILMVSLIIFGGQFEYVWR
;
A
#
# COMPACT_ATOMS: atom_id res chain seq x y z
N MET A 1 -11.83 36.41 3.86
CA MET A 1 -13.21 35.88 3.96
C MET A 1 -13.26 34.41 4.35
N ASP A 2 -12.23 33.60 4.09
CA ASP A 2 -12.21 32.17 4.48
C ASP A 2 -12.04 31.89 5.97
N LEU A 3 -11.38 32.78 6.72
CA LEU A 3 -11.07 32.53 8.13
C LEU A 3 -12.33 32.44 9.01
N ALA A 4 -13.25 33.40 8.88
CA ALA A 4 -14.49 33.42 9.65
C ALA A 4 -15.38 32.21 9.31
N ARG A 5 -15.40 31.80 8.04
CA ARG A 5 -16.17 30.65 7.57
C ARG A 5 -15.62 29.33 8.11
N ASN A 6 -14.29 29.20 8.16
CA ASN A 6 -13.62 28.02 8.71
C ASN A 6 -13.73 27.95 10.24
N ILE A 7 -13.64 29.09 10.94
CA ILE A 7 -13.84 29.14 12.39
C ILE A 7 -15.26 28.68 12.73
N ILE A 8 -16.28 29.20 12.04
CA ILE A 8 -17.67 28.79 12.23
C ILE A 8 -17.82 27.30 11.92
N TYR A 9 -17.28 26.82 10.80
CA TYR A 9 -17.35 25.41 10.40
C TYR A 9 -16.77 24.47 11.48
N TYR A 10 -15.54 24.73 11.94
CA TYR A 10 -14.87 23.87 12.92
C TYR A 10 -15.39 24.02 14.35
N SER A 11 -16.05 25.14 14.69
CA SER A 11 -16.79 25.24 15.95
C SER A 11 -18.00 24.30 16.03
N PHE A 12 -18.59 23.91 14.88
CA PHE A 12 -19.64 22.89 14.81
C PHE A 12 -19.10 21.48 14.52
N HIS A 13 -17.80 21.32 14.25
CA HIS A 13 -17.15 20.04 13.91
C HIS A 13 -15.90 19.79 14.79
N PRO A 14 -16.06 19.74 16.13
CA PRO A 14 -14.93 19.69 17.07
C PRO A 14 -14.09 18.41 16.94
N SER A 15 -14.67 17.30 16.46
CA SER A 15 -13.94 16.07 16.15
C SER A 15 -12.97 16.28 14.99
N GLN A 16 -13.38 16.94 13.92
CA GLN A 16 -12.52 17.25 12.76
C GLN A 16 -11.40 18.22 13.13
N LEU A 17 -11.70 19.25 13.93
CA LEU A 17 -10.68 20.15 14.47
C LEU A 17 -9.67 19.40 15.32
N ARG A 18 -10.12 18.47 16.17
CA ARG A 18 -9.24 17.60 16.97
C ARG A 18 -8.35 16.71 16.08
N TYR A 19 -8.85 16.15 14.99
CA TYR A 19 -8.02 15.38 14.04
C TYR A 19 -6.97 16.24 13.35
N ILE A 20 -7.33 17.46 12.90
CA ILE A 20 -6.38 18.40 12.27
C ILE A 20 -5.33 18.86 13.28
N LEU A 21 -5.73 19.16 14.52
CA LEU A 21 -4.81 19.53 15.60
C LEU A 21 -3.91 18.36 15.98
N ARG A 22 -4.44 17.13 16.07
CA ARG A 22 -3.66 15.92 16.35
C ARG A 22 -2.68 15.62 15.21
N TRP A 23 -3.08 15.79 13.96
CA TRP A 23 -2.21 15.69 12.78
C TRP A 23 -1.10 16.75 12.81
N LYS A 24 -1.44 18.02 13.05
CA LYS A 24 -0.45 19.12 13.17
C LYS A 24 0.45 19.06 14.40
N LEU A 25 0.02 18.41 15.48
CA LEU A 25 0.83 18.22 16.69
C LEU A 25 1.66 16.93 16.62
N SER A 26 1.23 15.93 15.83
CA SER A 26 1.96 14.69 15.57
C SER A 26 2.99 14.86 14.46
N ASP A 27 2.70 15.68 13.45
CA ASP A 27 3.69 16.21 12.52
C ASP A 27 4.44 17.32 13.26
N ASN A 28 5.46 16.93 14.01
CA ASN A 28 6.33 17.86 14.72
C ASN A 28 7.56 18.11 13.81
N PRO A 29 7.52 19.09 12.88
CA PRO A 29 8.60 19.34 11.91
C PRO A 29 9.90 19.85 12.53
N LEU A 30 10.04 19.89 13.86
CA LEU A 30 11.05 20.69 14.53
C LEU A 30 12.46 20.07 14.63
N HIS A 31 12.69 18.80 14.27
CA HIS A 31 14.06 18.24 14.23
C HIS A 31 14.26 17.15 13.16
N ARG A 32 13.80 17.35 11.92
CA ARG A 32 14.25 16.49 10.80
C ARG A 32 15.62 16.95 10.31
N THR A 33 16.54 16.00 10.12
CA THR A 33 17.83 16.28 9.48
C THR A 33 17.63 16.70 8.01
N GLU A 34 18.62 17.35 7.41
CA GLU A 34 18.58 17.68 5.98
C GLU A 34 18.39 16.43 5.11
N THR A 35 19.09 15.35 5.45
CA THR A 35 18.98 14.04 4.79
C THR A 35 17.60 13.40 4.94
N GLN A 36 16.92 13.55 6.09
CA GLN A 36 15.54 13.13 6.26
C GLN A 36 14.57 13.92 5.39
N ASN A 37 14.76 15.24 5.29
CA ASN A 37 13.92 16.08 4.44
C ASN A 37 14.06 15.69 2.96
N ILE A 38 15.28 15.36 2.52
CA ILE A 38 15.53 14.82 1.17
C ILE A 38 14.79 13.49 0.98
N CYS A 39 14.88 12.56 1.94
CA CYS A 39 14.17 11.28 1.86
C CYS A 39 12.64 11.47 1.77
N PHE A 40 12.04 12.29 2.63
CA PHE A 40 10.59 12.54 2.57
C PHE A 40 10.16 13.28 1.31
N LYS A 41 11.02 14.16 0.76
CA LYS A 41 10.78 14.77 -0.55
C LYS A 41 10.74 13.70 -1.64
N PHE A 42 11.70 12.79 -1.68
CA PHE A 42 11.68 11.70 -2.64
C PHE A 42 10.50 10.76 -2.45
N LEU A 43 10.09 10.53 -1.20
CA LEU A 43 8.88 9.76 -0.91
C LEU A 43 7.65 10.42 -1.55
N ASP A 44 7.49 11.75 -1.41
CA ASP A 44 6.38 12.48 -2.03
C ASP A 44 6.41 12.41 -3.57
N GLN A 45 7.60 12.55 -4.17
CA GLN A 45 7.77 12.57 -5.63
C GLN A 45 7.54 11.20 -6.28
N THR A 46 8.00 10.13 -5.65
CA THR A 46 8.00 8.79 -6.23
C THR A 46 6.70 8.04 -5.91
N SER A 47 6.20 8.14 -4.68
CA SER A 47 5.04 7.37 -4.22
C SER A 47 3.69 8.08 -4.38
N ARG A 48 3.68 9.41 -4.53
CA ARG A 48 2.50 10.27 -4.74
C ARG A 48 1.35 9.95 -3.78
N SER A 49 0.34 9.22 -4.23
CA SER A 49 -0.85 8.86 -3.44
C SER A 49 -0.55 7.96 -2.25
N PHE A 50 0.61 7.30 -2.22
CA PHE A 50 1.02 6.44 -1.11
C PHE A 50 1.86 7.17 -0.05
N SER A 51 2.42 8.35 -0.37
CA SER A 51 3.21 9.14 0.58
C SER A 51 2.42 9.55 1.83
N PRO A 52 1.18 10.08 1.73
CA PRO A 52 0.38 10.41 2.90
C PRO A 52 0.12 9.19 3.79
N VAL A 53 -0.07 8.03 3.18
CA VAL A 53 -0.34 6.77 3.89
C VAL A 53 0.88 6.32 4.70
N ILE A 54 2.09 6.42 4.12
CA ILE A 54 3.34 6.16 4.85
C ILE A 54 3.53 7.18 5.98
N LYS A 55 3.21 8.46 5.74
CA LYS A 55 3.32 9.54 6.72
C LYS A 55 2.37 9.41 7.91
N GLU A 56 1.31 8.64 7.78
CA GLU A 56 0.36 8.33 8.86
C GLU A 56 0.77 7.14 9.73
N LEU A 57 1.82 6.39 9.34
CA LEU A 57 2.33 5.30 10.15
C LEU A 57 2.77 5.76 11.54
N HIS A 58 2.70 4.83 12.49
CA HIS A 58 3.23 5.00 13.82
C HIS A 58 4.66 5.60 13.76
N PRO A 59 5.01 6.59 14.62
CA PRO A 59 6.29 7.32 14.51
C PRO A 59 7.55 6.43 14.47
N GLU A 60 7.51 5.30 15.16
CA GLU A 60 8.58 4.28 15.15
C GLU A 60 8.80 3.65 13.78
N LEU A 61 7.76 3.52 12.94
CA LEU A 61 7.82 2.88 11.62
C LEU A 61 7.94 3.87 10.47
N LEU A 62 7.61 5.15 10.69
CA LEU A 62 7.59 6.17 9.65
C LEU A 62 8.90 6.26 8.86
N LEU A 63 10.01 6.54 9.54
CA LEU A 63 11.31 6.68 8.89
C LEU A 63 11.83 5.33 8.36
N PRO A 64 11.80 4.22 9.11
CA PRO A 64 12.25 2.93 8.57
C PRO A 64 11.49 2.48 7.32
N VAL A 65 10.16 2.63 7.28
CA VAL A 65 9.35 2.28 6.10
C VAL A 65 9.60 3.25 4.94
N CYS A 66 9.82 4.54 5.21
CA CYS A 66 10.24 5.51 4.19
C CYS A 66 11.55 5.09 3.53
N ILE A 67 12.59 4.78 4.33
CA ILE A 67 13.89 4.35 3.80
C ILE A 67 13.79 3.00 3.09
N PHE A 68 13.00 2.06 3.63
CA PHE A 68 12.73 0.80 2.97
C PHE A 68 12.11 1.01 1.59
N TYR A 69 11.06 1.83 1.49
CA TYR A 69 10.43 2.17 0.22
C TYR A 69 11.42 2.80 -0.78
N LEU A 70 12.22 3.77 -0.34
CA LEU A 70 13.19 4.45 -1.21
C LEU A 70 14.31 3.52 -1.69
N ALA A 71 14.78 2.60 -0.84
CA ALA A 71 15.77 1.60 -1.23
C ALA A 71 15.23 0.68 -2.34
N LEU A 72 13.99 0.19 -2.18
CA LEU A 72 13.35 -0.64 -3.20
C LEU A 72 13.02 0.14 -4.46
N ARG A 73 12.58 1.40 -4.35
CA ARG A 73 12.33 2.27 -5.51
C ARG A 73 13.62 2.55 -6.30
N GLY A 74 14.75 2.73 -5.61
CA GLY A 74 16.05 2.84 -6.27
C GLY A 74 16.41 1.58 -7.03
N LEU A 75 16.16 0.40 -6.44
CA LEU A 75 16.37 -0.90 -7.09
C LEU A 75 15.47 -1.08 -8.32
N ASP A 76 14.16 -0.81 -8.22
CA ASP A 76 13.20 -0.82 -9.33
C ASP A 76 13.66 0.11 -10.47
N THR A 77 14.14 1.31 -10.14
CA THR A 77 14.59 2.31 -11.14
C THR A 77 15.81 1.81 -11.93
N ILE A 78 16.65 0.94 -11.34
CA ILE A 78 17.74 0.27 -12.05
C ILE A 78 17.22 -0.89 -12.90
N GLU A 79 16.27 -1.68 -12.39
CA GLU A 79 15.66 -2.80 -13.13
C GLU A 79 14.95 -2.31 -14.41
N ASP A 80 14.05 -1.34 -14.25
CA ASP A 80 13.11 -0.89 -15.28
C ASP A 80 13.76 -0.10 -16.41
N ASP A 81 14.93 0.49 -16.18
CA ASP A 81 15.59 1.31 -17.19
C ASP A 81 16.26 0.43 -18.26
N ILE A 82 15.55 0.18 -19.36
CA ILE A 82 16.04 -0.55 -20.53
C ILE A 82 17.29 0.05 -21.20
N SER A 83 17.67 1.29 -20.87
CA SER A 83 18.89 1.92 -21.41
C SER A 83 20.18 1.47 -20.74
N ILE A 84 20.09 0.87 -19.54
CA ILE A 84 21.26 0.37 -18.80
C ILE A 84 21.64 -1.02 -19.36
N PRO A 85 22.86 -1.20 -19.89
CA PRO A 85 23.35 -2.50 -20.37
C PRO A 85 23.34 -3.56 -19.26
N LEU A 86 23.10 -4.82 -19.64
CA LEU A 86 23.00 -5.93 -18.70
C LEU A 86 24.28 -6.09 -17.86
N GLU A 87 25.44 -5.85 -18.47
CA GLU A 87 26.76 -5.97 -17.83
C GLU A 87 26.97 -4.97 -16.69
N ILE A 88 26.21 -3.87 -16.69
CA ILE A 88 26.20 -2.86 -15.62
C ILE A 88 25.03 -3.15 -14.67
N LYS A 89 23.85 -3.45 -15.22
CA LYS A 89 22.61 -3.64 -14.47
C LYS A 89 22.69 -4.84 -13.52
N GLU A 90 23.13 -6.00 -13.99
CA GLU A 90 23.15 -7.22 -13.17
C GLU A 90 24.05 -7.08 -11.93
N PRO A 91 25.31 -6.59 -12.03
CA PRO A 91 26.14 -6.36 -10.84
C PRO A 91 25.56 -5.33 -9.87
N LEU A 92 24.86 -4.30 -10.36
CA LEU A 92 24.19 -3.32 -9.52
C LEU A 92 23.03 -3.95 -8.73
N LEU A 93 22.18 -4.73 -9.40
CA LEU A 93 21.04 -5.41 -8.77
C LEU A 93 21.50 -6.42 -7.72
N ARG A 94 22.42 -7.34 -8.09
CA ARG A 94 22.92 -8.36 -7.15
C ARG A 94 23.77 -7.79 -6.02
N GLY A 95 24.50 -6.70 -6.30
CA GLY A 95 25.37 -6.02 -5.34
C GLY A 95 24.65 -4.98 -4.47
N PHE A 96 23.34 -4.76 -4.65
CA PHE A 96 22.63 -3.65 -4.00
C PHE A 96 22.69 -3.72 -2.47
N LYS A 97 22.68 -4.93 -1.90
CA LYS A 97 22.85 -5.17 -0.46
C LYS A 97 24.17 -4.67 0.12
N ASP A 98 25.21 -4.56 -0.69
CA ASP A 98 26.50 -4.03 -0.28
C ASP A 98 26.63 -2.55 -0.66
N ILE A 99 25.92 -2.11 -1.70
CA ILE A 99 25.81 -0.70 -2.11
C ILE A 99 25.15 0.14 -1.03
N ILE A 100 24.08 -0.36 -0.40
CA ILE A 100 23.36 0.39 0.65
C ILE A 100 24.23 0.68 1.90
N ASP A 101 25.40 0.03 2.03
CA ASP A 101 26.40 0.30 3.07
C ASP A 101 27.54 1.24 2.62
N LYS A 102 27.62 1.63 1.34
CA LYS A 102 28.73 2.44 0.80
C LYS A 102 28.44 3.93 0.92
N ASP A 103 29.13 4.61 1.84
CA ASP A 103 28.96 6.06 2.01
C ASP A 103 29.24 6.82 0.72
N GLY A 104 28.36 7.78 0.39
CA GLY A 104 28.50 8.61 -0.79
C GLY A 104 28.15 7.92 -2.11
N TRP A 105 27.68 6.67 -2.10
CA TRP A 105 27.24 6.03 -3.34
C TRP A 105 25.97 6.70 -3.90
N GLY A 106 26.03 7.05 -5.18
CA GLY A 106 24.89 7.44 -6.01
C GLY A 106 25.10 6.91 -7.42
N PHE A 107 24.06 6.96 -8.23
CA PHE A 107 24.08 6.45 -9.60
C PHE A 107 23.39 7.42 -10.56
N ASP A 108 24.13 7.80 -11.62
CA ASP A 108 23.71 8.77 -12.64
C ASP A 108 23.61 8.13 -14.04
N GLY A 109 23.68 6.80 -14.12
CA GLY A 109 23.74 6.05 -15.37
C GLY A 109 22.38 5.77 -16.03
N ASN A 110 21.28 6.19 -15.41
CA ASN A 110 19.96 6.14 -16.02
C ASN A 110 19.82 7.15 -17.17
N ARG A 111 18.93 6.86 -18.12
CA ARG A 111 18.53 7.84 -19.15
C ARG A 111 17.95 9.11 -18.51
N PRO A 112 18.16 10.31 -19.08
CA PRO A 112 17.66 11.57 -18.52
C PRO A 112 16.14 11.62 -18.33
N GLU A 113 15.38 10.87 -19.13
CA GLU A 113 13.93 10.81 -19.08
C GLU A 113 13.40 9.88 -17.97
N GLU A 114 14.27 9.11 -17.31
CA GLU A 114 13.86 8.22 -16.25
C GLU A 114 13.34 9.03 -15.05
N LYS A 115 12.05 8.85 -14.75
CA LYS A 115 11.28 9.75 -13.89
C LYS A 115 11.88 9.86 -12.48
N ASP A 116 12.35 8.73 -11.96
CA ASP A 116 12.84 8.63 -10.59
C ASP A 116 14.38 8.62 -10.51
N ARG A 117 15.08 8.94 -11.61
CA ARG A 117 16.55 9.04 -11.69
C ARG A 117 17.18 9.86 -10.56
N GLU A 118 16.58 10.99 -10.22
CA GLU A 118 17.11 11.90 -9.20
C GLU A 118 17.25 11.24 -7.82
N LEU A 119 16.41 10.23 -7.51
CA LEU A 119 16.54 9.44 -6.28
C LEU A 119 17.88 8.68 -6.25
N LEU A 120 18.30 8.11 -7.38
CA LEU A 120 19.57 7.37 -7.48
C LEU A 120 20.78 8.32 -7.45
N VAL A 121 20.66 9.51 -8.03
CA VAL A 121 21.70 10.55 -7.96
C VAL A 121 21.91 11.00 -6.51
N GLN A 122 20.82 11.22 -5.76
CA GLN A 122 20.85 11.64 -4.36
C GLN A 122 20.70 10.46 -3.37
N PHE A 123 21.00 9.24 -3.81
CA PHE A 123 20.97 8.06 -2.96
C PHE A 123 21.90 8.12 -1.73
N PRO A 124 22.99 8.93 -1.68
CA PRO A 124 23.76 9.11 -0.45
C PRO A 124 22.93 9.53 0.77
N SER A 125 21.85 10.30 0.57
CA SER A 125 20.95 10.69 1.67
C SER A 125 20.15 9.50 2.21
N VAL A 126 19.71 8.60 1.34
CA VAL A 126 19.03 7.35 1.72
C VAL A 126 19.97 6.44 2.50
N ILE A 127 21.22 6.29 2.05
CA ILE A 127 22.27 5.50 2.73
C ILE A 127 22.56 6.07 4.13
N THR A 128 22.66 7.40 4.24
CA THR A 128 22.91 8.07 5.53
C THR A 128 21.81 7.75 6.53
N GLU A 129 20.54 7.90 6.14
CA GLU A 129 19.41 7.59 7.03
C GLU A 129 19.25 6.09 7.28
N PHE A 130 19.49 5.24 6.28
CA PHE A 130 19.54 3.79 6.47
C PHE A 130 20.51 3.39 7.58
N LYS A 131 21.73 3.94 7.57
CA LYS A 131 22.74 3.64 8.60
C LYS A 131 22.33 4.11 10.00
N ASN A 132 21.52 5.16 10.09
CA ASN A 132 20.99 5.69 11.36
C ASN A 132 19.82 4.87 11.93
N LEU A 133 19.24 3.94 11.16
CA LEU A 133 18.15 3.08 11.64
C LEU A 133 18.66 2.06 12.68
N LYS A 134 17.72 1.58 13.51
CA LYS A 134 17.98 0.47 14.45
C LYS A 134 18.53 -0.76 13.71
N PRO A 135 19.43 -1.54 14.34
CA PRO A 135 20.02 -2.74 13.71
C PRO A 135 18.99 -3.72 13.13
N VAL A 136 17.86 -3.91 13.81
CA VAL A 136 16.78 -4.82 13.36
C VAL A 136 16.19 -4.37 12.02
N TYR A 137 15.91 -3.07 11.85
CA TYR A 137 15.37 -2.53 10.61
C TYR A 137 16.39 -2.58 9.47
N ARG A 138 17.66 -2.28 9.76
CA ARG A 138 18.73 -2.40 8.76
C ARG A 138 18.85 -3.83 8.25
N ALA A 139 18.78 -4.82 9.14
CA ALA A 139 18.82 -6.23 8.77
C ALA A 139 17.64 -6.64 7.88
N ILE A 140 16.43 -6.16 8.17
CA ILE A 140 15.24 -6.41 7.34
C ILE A 140 15.42 -5.82 5.95
N ILE A 141 15.75 -4.53 5.85
CA ILE A 141 15.95 -3.85 4.56
C ILE A 141 17.04 -4.55 3.75
N LYS A 142 18.20 -4.84 4.37
CA LYS A 142 19.34 -5.48 3.70
C LYS A 142 19.00 -6.87 3.17
N ASP A 143 18.30 -7.69 3.95
CA ASP A 143 17.84 -9.02 3.50
C ASP A 143 16.85 -8.90 2.33
N THR A 144 15.89 -7.97 2.41
CA THR A 144 14.91 -7.78 1.33
C THR A 144 15.57 -7.30 0.04
N VAL A 145 16.44 -6.27 0.09
CA VAL A 145 17.09 -5.77 -1.13
C VAL A 145 18.05 -6.80 -1.74
N ASP A 146 18.68 -7.66 -0.93
CA ASP A 146 19.52 -8.75 -1.43
C ASP A 146 18.69 -9.76 -2.23
N ARG A 147 17.60 -10.26 -1.62
CA ARG A 147 16.74 -11.27 -2.25
C ARG A 147 16.00 -10.70 -3.47
N MET A 148 15.52 -9.46 -3.39
CA MET A 148 14.83 -8.77 -4.49
C MET A 148 15.78 -8.46 -5.64
N GLY A 149 16.99 -7.94 -5.34
CA GLY A 149 17.99 -7.63 -6.36
C GLY A 149 18.49 -8.86 -7.11
N ASN A 150 18.70 -9.98 -6.41
CA ASN A 150 19.04 -11.26 -7.07
C ASN A 150 17.89 -11.78 -7.95
N GLY A 151 16.65 -11.73 -7.44
CA GLY A 151 15.48 -12.15 -8.22
C GLY A 151 15.29 -11.30 -9.48
N MET A 152 15.37 -9.97 -9.36
CA MET A 152 15.32 -9.07 -10.51
C MET A 152 16.41 -9.37 -11.54
N ALA A 153 17.65 -9.57 -11.10
CA ALA A 153 18.75 -9.89 -11.99
C ALA A 153 18.49 -11.17 -12.82
N ASP A 154 17.92 -12.21 -12.19
CA ASP A 154 17.57 -13.46 -12.89
C ASP A 154 16.54 -13.23 -14.01
N TYR A 155 15.51 -12.39 -13.77
CA TYR A 155 14.48 -12.10 -14.77
C TYR A 155 14.93 -11.12 -15.84
N VAL A 156 15.73 -10.11 -15.49
CA VAL A 156 16.35 -9.19 -16.47
C VAL A 156 17.25 -9.98 -17.42
N ALA A 157 18.08 -10.89 -16.92
CA ALA A 157 18.96 -11.72 -17.74
C ALA A 157 18.18 -12.63 -18.72
N ASN A 158 16.95 -13.02 -18.36
CA ASN A 158 16.03 -13.76 -19.23
C ASN A 158 15.05 -12.84 -20.00
N ASN A 159 15.31 -11.52 -20.07
CA ASN A 159 14.47 -10.54 -20.75
C ASN A 159 12.98 -10.62 -20.36
N TRP A 160 12.72 -10.85 -19.07
CA TRP A 160 11.39 -11.03 -18.47
C TRP A 160 10.52 -12.08 -19.17
N ASN A 161 11.11 -13.07 -19.82
CA ASN A 161 10.38 -14.07 -20.60
C ASN A 161 9.73 -15.14 -19.70
N ILE A 162 8.61 -14.79 -19.06
CA ILE A 162 7.87 -15.65 -18.12
C ILE A 162 7.05 -16.71 -18.89
N GLN A 163 7.36 -17.99 -18.69
CA GLN A 163 6.69 -19.09 -19.36
C GLN A 163 5.47 -19.59 -18.60
N THR A 164 5.61 -19.82 -17.29
CA THR A 164 4.58 -20.50 -16.49
C THR A 164 3.96 -19.59 -15.45
N THR A 165 2.78 -19.95 -14.97
CA THR A 165 2.13 -19.30 -13.82
C THR A 165 2.96 -19.41 -12.53
N VAL A 166 3.76 -20.47 -12.39
CA VAL A 166 4.71 -20.64 -11.28
C VAL A 166 5.86 -19.65 -11.36
N GLU A 167 6.44 -19.45 -12.54
CA GLU A 167 7.44 -18.40 -12.78
C GLU A 167 6.85 -17.01 -12.57
N TYR A 168 5.60 -16.79 -13.01
CA TYR A 168 4.90 -15.53 -12.76
C TYR A 168 4.74 -15.22 -11.27
N ASP A 169 4.32 -16.22 -10.48
CA ASP A 169 4.24 -16.13 -9.03
C ASP A 169 5.60 -15.91 -8.38
N GLN A 170 6.67 -16.52 -8.92
CA GLN A 170 8.02 -16.36 -8.42
C GLN A 170 8.56 -14.95 -8.73
N TYR A 171 8.34 -14.42 -9.94
CA TYR A 171 8.67 -13.04 -10.27
C TYR A 171 7.94 -12.06 -9.33
N CYS A 172 6.62 -12.19 -9.23
CA CYS A 172 5.81 -11.35 -8.34
C CYS A 172 6.25 -11.48 -6.87
N PHE A 173 6.72 -12.66 -6.46
CA PHE A 173 7.28 -12.85 -5.13
C PHE A 173 8.55 -12.05 -4.93
N TYR A 174 9.50 -12.09 -5.86
CA TYR A 174 10.74 -11.31 -5.73
C TYR A 174 10.47 -9.81 -5.68
N VAL A 175 9.64 -9.27 -6.57
CA VAL A 175 9.48 -7.81 -6.69
C VAL A 175 8.43 -7.22 -5.74
N ALA A 176 7.53 -8.02 -5.16
CA ALA A 176 6.48 -7.51 -4.27
C ALA A 176 6.20 -8.40 -3.06
N GLY A 177 6.25 -9.72 -3.20
CA GLY A 177 6.06 -10.65 -2.06
C GLY A 177 7.10 -10.44 -0.96
N LEU A 178 8.37 -10.23 -1.33
CA LEU A 178 9.46 -9.88 -0.40
C LEU A 178 9.23 -8.56 0.32
N VAL A 179 8.56 -7.61 -0.33
CA VAL A 179 8.17 -6.32 0.27
C VAL A 179 7.13 -6.56 1.36
N GLY A 180 6.12 -7.41 1.09
CA GLY A 180 5.14 -7.84 2.09
C GLY A 180 5.77 -8.59 3.26
N GLU A 181 6.72 -9.47 3.01
CA GLU A 181 7.50 -10.18 4.05
C GLU A 181 8.31 -9.20 4.91
N GLY A 182 9.03 -8.27 4.27
CA GLY A 182 9.80 -7.23 4.95
C GLY A 182 8.93 -6.35 5.84
N LEU A 183 7.83 -5.80 5.30
CA LEU A 183 6.86 -5.00 6.05
C LEU A 183 6.27 -5.78 7.24
N THR A 184 5.93 -7.05 7.05
CA THR A 184 5.44 -7.89 8.15
C THR A 184 6.48 -8.01 9.27
N ARG A 185 7.76 -8.18 8.91
CA ARG A 185 8.86 -8.21 9.89
C ARG A 185 9.03 -6.87 10.61
N PHE A 186 8.81 -5.73 9.94
CA PHE A 186 8.75 -4.42 10.62
C PHE A 186 7.64 -4.38 11.68
N PHE A 187 6.46 -4.92 11.36
CA PHE A 187 5.30 -4.92 12.25
C PHE A 187 5.41 -5.89 13.42
N THR A 188 6.31 -6.88 13.37
CA THR A 188 6.50 -7.89 14.42
C THR A 188 7.82 -7.76 15.18
N ALA A 189 8.77 -6.95 14.69
CA ALA A 189 10.13 -6.88 15.23
C ALA A 189 10.21 -6.31 16.65
N GLU A 190 9.58 -5.18 16.91
CA GLU A 190 9.79 -4.40 18.15
C GLU A 190 8.49 -4.16 18.94
N LEU A 191 7.33 -4.24 18.28
CA LEU A 191 6.02 -3.88 18.85
C LEU A 191 4.99 -4.94 18.46
N ASP A 192 4.01 -5.18 19.34
CA ASP A 192 2.89 -6.13 19.12
C ASP A 192 1.83 -5.53 18.17
N PHE A 193 2.26 -4.96 17.03
CA PHE A 193 1.39 -4.30 16.06
C PHE A 193 0.60 -5.29 15.20
N SER A 194 0.96 -6.57 15.26
CA SER A 194 0.25 -7.64 14.55
C SER A 194 0.30 -8.95 15.32
N ASN A 195 -0.63 -9.84 15.03
CA ASN A 195 -0.67 -11.16 15.66
C ASN A 195 0.58 -11.98 15.27
N PRO A 196 1.29 -12.63 16.21
CA PRO A 196 2.43 -13.52 15.92
C PRO A 196 2.16 -14.58 14.84
N VAL A 197 0.90 -15.00 14.67
CA VAL A 197 0.45 -15.90 13.59
C VAL A 197 0.86 -15.42 12.19
N LEU A 198 1.02 -14.10 11.97
CA LEU A 198 1.51 -13.58 10.69
C LEU A 198 2.95 -14.00 10.37
N SER A 199 3.78 -14.24 11.39
CA SER A 199 5.14 -14.75 11.20
C SER A 199 5.15 -16.25 10.85
N GLU A 200 4.13 -16.99 11.30
CA GLU A 200 3.98 -18.43 11.03
C GLU A 200 3.31 -18.71 9.67
N ARG A 201 2.55 -17.74 9.15
CA ARG A 201 1.80 -17.86 7.89
C ARG A 201 2.35 -16.92 6.82
N SER A 202 3.62 -17.13 6.44
CA SER A 202 4.31 -16.36 5.40
C SER A 202 3.58 -16.31 4.05
N GLN A 203 2.73 -17.29 3.77
CA GLN A 203 1.85 -17.27 2.59
C GLN A 203 0.93 -16.03 2.56
N LEU A 204 0.45 -15.56 3.72
CA LEU A 204 -0.48 -14.42 3.78
C LEU A 204 0.22 -13.12 3.36
N SER A 205 1.42 -12.85 3.88
CA SER A 205 2.22 -11.68 3.51
C SER A 205 2.71 -11.77 2.06
N ARG A 206 3.02 -12.97 1.58
CA ARG A 206 3.29 -13.22 0.16
C ARG A 206 2.10 -12.84 -0.72
N SER A 207 0.90 -13.32 -0.42
CA SER A 207 -0.32 -13.03 -1.19
C SER A 207 -0.64 -11.53 -1.21
N MET A 208 -0.39 -10.80 -0.11
CA MET A 208 -0.52 -9.33 -0.08
C MET A 208 0.34 -8.64 -1.15
N GLY A 209 1.59 -9.07 -1.32
CA GLY A 209 2.48 -8.54 -2.36
C GLY A 209 2.08 -8.99 -3.77
N LEU A 210 1.78 -10.27 -3.95
CA LEU A 210 1.37 -10.84 -5.23
C LEU A 210 0.10 -10.18 -5.77
N PHE A 211 -0.91 -9.95 -4.92
CA PHE A 211 -2.15 -9.31 -5.35
C PHE A 211 -1.92 -7.91 -5.94
N LEU A 212 -1.11 -7.09 -5.26
CA LEU A 212 -0.77 -5.75 -5.73
C LEU A 212 0.03 -5.81 -7.05
N GLN A 213 1.03 -6.69 -7.12
CA GLN A 213 1.90 -6.78 -8.29
C GLN A 213 1.16 -7.29 -9.51
N LYS A 214 0.38 -8.36 -9.36
CA LYS A 214 -0.43 -8.89 -10.45
C LYS A 214 -1.44 -7.86 -10.95
N THR A 215 -2.05 -7.09 -10.04
CA THR A 215 -2.96 -6.01 -10.42
C THR A 215 -2.25 -4.92 -11.25
N ASN A 216 -1.04 -4.53 -10.85
CA ASN A 216 -0.25 -3.56 -11.62
C ASN A 216 0.15 -4.11 -12.99
N ILE A 217 0.66 -5.34 -13.06
CA ILE A 217 1.03 -6.02 -14.33
C ILE A 217 -0.16 -6.16 -15.27
N ILE A 218 -1.35 -6.43 -14.74
CA ILE A 218 -2.57 -6.49 -15.56
C ILE A 218 -2.85 -5.10 -16.12
N ARG A 219 -2.94 -4.08 -15.26
CA ARG A 219 -3.30 -2.70 -15.63
C ARG A 219 -2.31 -2.07 -16.62
N ASP A 220 -1.02 -2.31 -16.43
CA ASP A 220 0.07 -1.61 -17.13
C ASP A 220 0.51 -2.33 -18.43
N ILE A 221 -0.21 -3.37 -18.87
CA ILE A 221 0.13 -4.17 -20.06
C ILE A 221 0.43 -3.33 -21.31
N ARG A 222 -0.23 -2.17 -21.47
CA ARG A 222 0.02 -1.28 -22.60
C ARG A 222 1.35 -0.55 -22.49
N GLU A 223 1.70 -0.04 -21.31
CA GLU A 223 2.99 0.61 -21.06
C GLU A 223 4.12 -0.42 -21.19
N ASP A 224 3.96 -1.60 -20.59
CA ASP A 224 4.94 -2.68 -20.68
C ASP A 224 5.24 -3.11 -22.11
N ASN A 225 4.20 -3.20 -22.96
CA ASN A 225 4.38 -3.53 -24.36
C ASN A 225 5.13 -2.44 -25.15
N VAL A 226 4.95 -1.15 -24.83
CA VAL A 226 5.71 -0.05 -25.43
C VAL A 226 7.19 -0.16 -25.06
N ASP A 227 7.47 -0.51 -23.81
CA ASP A 227 8.83 -0.70 -23.29
C ASP A 227 9.42 -2.08 -23.59
N LYS A 228 8.69 -2.92 -24.35
CA LYS A 228 9.06 -4.30 -24.74
C LYS A 228 9.29 -5.24 -23.56
N ARG A 229 8.65 -4.98 -22.42
CA ARG A 229 8.61 -5.87 -21.26
C ARG A 229 7.37 -6.76 -21.34
N ARG A 230 7.50 -8.05 -20.98
CA ARG A 230 6.44 -9.05 -21.14
C ARG A 230 6.25 -9.90 -19.89
N PHE A 231 5.41 -9.45 -18.97
CA PHE A 231 5.21 -10.14 -17.69
C PHE A 231 4.07 -11.16 -17.67
N TRP A 232 3.16 -11.11 -18.65
CA TRP A 232 2.05 -12.06 -18.72
C TRP A 232 2.61 -13.44 -19.09
N PRO A 233 2.33 -14.51 -18.32
CA PRO A 233 2.92 -15.82 -18.55
C PRO A 233 2.43 -16.42 -19.85
N LYS A 234 3.35 -17.04 -20.62
CA LYS A 234 3.03 -17.75 -21.86
C LYS A 234 1.94 -18.79 -21.70
N GLU A 235 1.97 -19.54 -20.60
CA GLU A 235 0.96 -20.51 -20.22
C GLU A 235 -0.47 -19.93 -20.26
N ILE A 236 -0.67 -18.66 -19.94
CA ILE A 236 -1.98 -17.99 -20.02
C ILE A 236 -2.21 -17.47 -21.44
N TRP A 237 -1.36 -16.55 -21.93
CA TRP A 237 -1.69 -15.83 -23.17
C TRP A 237 -1.69 -16.72 -24.40
N SER A 238 -0.89 -17.80 -24.44
CA SER A 238 -0.82 -18.70 -25.60
C SER A 238 -2.07 -19.58 -25.76
N LYS A 239 -2.99 -19.58 -24.79
CA LYS A 239 -4.33 -20.20 -24.93
C LYS A 239 -5.26 -19.37 -25.81
N HIS A 240 -5.00 -18.07 -25.93
CA HIS A 240 -5.90 -17.11 -26.57
C HIS A 240 -5.35 -16.55 -27.88
N VAL A 241 -4.03 -16.41 -28.00
CA VAL A 241 -3.35 -15.89 -29.20
C VAL A 241 -2.06 -16.66 -29.50
N ASN A 242 -1.59 -16.61 -30.76
CA ASN A 242 -0.36 -17.31 -31.18
C ASN A 242 0.91 -16.54 -30.86
N ASP A 243 0.86 -15.21 -30.97
CA ASP A 243 1.93 -14.29 -30.60
C ASP A 243 1.45 -13.30 -29.54
N PHE A 244 2.32 -12.85 -28.64
CA PHE A 244 1.93 -11.91 -27.58
C PHE A 244 1.42 -10.57 -28.15
N ASP A 245 2.02 -10.08 -29.23
CA ASP A 245 1.67 -8.78 -29.81
C ASP A 245 0.28 -8.80 -30.47
N ASP A 246 -0.27 -9.99 -30.72
CA ASP A 246 -1.64 -10.18 -31.22
C ASP A 246 -2.70 -9.66 -30.24
N LEU A 247 -2.41 -9.58 -28.93
CA LEU A 247 -3.32 -9.03 -27.92
C LEU A 247 -3.70 -7.57 -28.18
N PHE A 248 -2.84 -6.83 -28.89
CA PHE A 248 -3.02 -5.39 -29.17
C PHE A 248 -3.66 -5.12 -30.53
N LYS A 249 -3.93 -6.16 -31.34
CA LYS A 249 -4.54 -6.02 -32.67
C LYS A 249 -6.06 -5.88 -32.54
N ALA A 250 -6.64 -4.92 -33.24
CA ALA A 250 -8.09 -4.65 -33.19
C ALA A 250 -8.96 -5.87 -33.56
N GLY A 251 -8.47 -6.76 -34.43
CA GLY A 251 -9.17 -8.00 -34.83
C GLY A 251 -9.22 -9.09 -33.75
N ASN A 252 -8.35 -9.04 -32.74
CA ASN A 252 -8.23 -10.07 -31.70
C ASN A 252 -8.85 -9.63 -30.37
N ARG A 253 -9.81 -8.70 -30.44
CA ARG A 253 -10.32 -8.01 -29.26
C ARG A 253 -10.90 -8.95 -28.21
N GLU A 254 -11.71 -9.91 -28.64
CA GLU A 254 -12.34 -10.86 -27.75
C GLU A 254 -11.33 -11.83 -27.12
N ALA A 255 -10.35 -12.29 -27.90
CA ALA A 255 -9.26 -13.14 -27.39
C ALA A 255 -8.43 -12.39 -26.34
N ALA A 256 -8.13 -11.11 -26.56
CA ALA A 256 -7.45 -10.28 -25.59
C ALA A 256 -8.26 -10.11 -24.30
N LEU A 257 -9.58 -9.90 -24.39
CA LEU A 257 -10.46 -9.83 -23.23
C LEU A 257 -10.52 -11.16 -22.46
N ASN A 258 -10.59 -12.30 -23.15
CA ASN A 258 -10.56 -13.63 -22.54
C ASN A 258 -9.24 -13.89 -21.81
N CYS A 259 -8.11 -13.50 -22.42
CA CYS A 259 -6.81 -13.56 -21.78
C CYS A 259 -6.73 -12.68 -20.53
N SER A 260 -7.21 -11.43 -20.61
CA SER A 260 -7.25 -10.52 -19.46
C SER A 260 -8.14 -11.04 -18.32
N SER A 261 -9.21 -11.76 -18.64
CA SER A 261 -10.08 -12.39 -17.65
C SER A 261 -9.34 -13.49 -16.88
N GLU A 262 -8.58 -14.33 -17.57
CA GLU A 262 -7.77 -15.37 -16.93
C GLU A 262 -6.66 -14.76 -16.05
N MET A 263 -6.06 -13.64 -16.46
CA MET A 263 -5.11 -12.91 -15.61
C MET A 263 -5.79 -12.34 -14.35
N VAL A 264 -6.99 -11.75 -14.48
CA VAL A 264 -7.76 -11.24 -13.33
C VAL A 264 -8.16 -12.38 -12.39
N LEU A 265 -8.61 -13.52 -12.92
CA LEU A 265 -8.89 -14.74 -12.14
C LEU A 265 -7.67 -15.12 -11.28
N ASN A 266 -6.50 -15.20 -11.90
CA ASN A 266 -5.25 -15.55 -11.22
C ASN A 266 -4.81 -14.53 -10.15
N ALA A 267 -5.19 -13.26 -10.28
CA ALA A 267 -5.01 -12.25 -9.24
C ALA A 267 -6.04 -12.41 -8.09
N LEU A 268 -7.31 -12.65 -8.41
CA LEU A 268 -8.39 -12.79 -7.42
C LEU A 268 -8.17 -13.95 -6.43
N GLU A 269 -7.40 -14.97 -6.81
CA GLU A 269 -7.03 -16.08 -5.92
C GLU A 269 -6.30 -15.64 -4.64
N HIS A 270 -5.62 -14.47 -4.67
CA HIS A 270 -4.88 -13.93 -3.52
C HIS A 270 -5.76 -13.16 -2.53
N VAL A 271 -6.99 -12.79 -2.91
CA VAL A 271 -7.84 -11.88 -2.11
C VAL A 271 -8.20 -12.45 -0.75
N GLN A 272 -8.46 -13.76 -0.64
CA GLN A 272 -8.81 -14.39 0.64
C GLN A 272 -7.65 -14.28 1.63
N ASP A 273 -6.44 -14.58 1.20
CA ASP A 273 -5.23 -14.45 2.02
C ASP A 273 -5.01 -12.99 2.44
N CYS A 274 -5.25 -12.03 1.53
CA CYS A 274 -5.17 -10.60 1.84
C CYS A 274 -6.17 -10.20 2.93
N LEU A 275 -7.42 -10.67 2.85
CA LEU A 275 -8.44 -10.40 3.87
C LEU A 275 -8.07 -11.01 5.23
N PHE A 276 -7.54 -12.25 5.25
CA PHE A 276 -7.05 -12.87 6.49
C PHE A 276 -5.84 -12.13 7.08
N TYR A 277 -4.92 -11.67 6.24
CA TYR A 277 -3.79 -10.85 6.66
C TYR A 277 -4.26 -9.55 7.33
N LEU A 278 -5.13 -8.79 6.64
CA LEU A 278 -5.65 -7.51 7.12
C LEU A 278 -6.45 -7.66 8.42
N ALA A 279 -7.22 -8.74 8.56
CA ALA A 279 -7.94 -9.05 9.80
C ALA A 279 -7.03 -9.39 10.99
N SER A 280 -5.75 -9.69 10.75
CA SER A 280 -4.76 -10.05 11.79
C SER A 280 -3.93 -8.86 12.28
N LEU A 281 -4.11 -7.67 11.70
CA LEU A 281 -3.43 -6.43 12.09
C LEU A 281 -4.12 -5.80 13.30
N ARG A 282 -3.34 -5.31 14.27
CA ARG A 282 -3.87 -4.77 15.55
C ARG A 282 -3.72 -3.26 15.64
N GLU A 283 -2.65 -2.72 15.05
CA GLU A 283 -2.37 -1.29 15.09
C GLU A 283 -3.05 -0.57 13.90
N GLN A 284 -3.76 0.52 14.18
CA GLN A 284 -4.62 1.19 13.21
C GLN A 284 -3.85 1.81 12.04
N SER A 285 -2.69 2.43 12.30
CA SER A 285 -1.88 3.03 11.23
C SER A 285 -1.32 1.97 10.28
N VAL A 286 -0.89 0.81 10.81
CA VAL A 286 -0.44 -0.35 10.04
C VAL A 286 -1.60 -0.97 9.27
N PHE A 287 -2.79 -1.08 9.89
CA PHE A 287 -4.00 -1.52 9.19
C PHE A 287 -4.32 -0.60 8.02
N ASN A 288 -4.37 0.72 8.22
CA ASN A 288 -4.62 1.69 7.16
C ASN A 288 -3.59 1.59 6.04
N PHE A 289 -2.32 1.51 6.41
CA PHE A 289 -1.20 1.39 5.47
C PHE A 289 -1.32 0.15 4.58
N CYS A 290 -1.69 -0.99 5.16
CA CYS A 290 -1.88 -2.23 4.41
C CYS A 290 -3.22 -2.28 3.66
N ALA A 291 -4.30 -1.71 4.21
CA ALA A 291 -5.65 -1.80 3.68
C ALA A 291 -5.86 -0.97 2.41
N ILE A 292 -5.35 0.26 2.38
CA ILE A 292 -5.57 1.20 1.28
C ILE A 292 -5.06 0.65 -0.07
N PRO A 293 -3.83 0.14 -0.20
CA PRO A 293 -3.37 -0.44 -1.47
C PRO A 293 -4.21 -1.62 -1.94
N GLN A 294 -4.68 -2.43 -1.00
CA GLN A 294 -5.43 -3.65 -1.30
C GLN A 294 -6.85 -3.33 -1.81
N THR A 295 -7.51 -2.32 -1.24
CA THR A 295 -8.81 -1.85 -1.76
C THR A 295 -8.68 -1.14 -3.10
N MET A 296 -7.60 -0.38 -3.30
CA MET A 296 -7.27 0.21 -4.59
C MET A 296 -7.00 -0.87 -5.66
N ALA A 297 -6.37 -1.97 -5.28
CA ALA A 297 -6.09 -3.07 -6.19
C ALA A 297 -7.36 -3.81 -6.64
N ILE A 298 -8.28 -4.18 -5.72
CA ILE A 298 -9.55 -4.82 -6.14
C ILE A 298 -10.41 -3.90 -7.01
N ALA A 299 -10.41 -2.58 -6.73
CA ALA A 299 -11.09 -1.60 -7.58
C ALA A 299 -10.43 -1.48 -8.97
N THR A 300 -9.10 -1.57 -9.03
CA THR A 300 -8.36 -1.57 -10.29
C THR A 300 -8.62 -2.84 -11.10
N LEU A 301 -8.68 -4.01 -10.46
CA LEU A 301 -9.03 -5.27 -11.13
C LEU A 301 -10.44 -5.20 -11.71
N GLU A 302 -11.41 -4.66 -10.98
CA GLU A 302 -12.76 -4.43 -11.50
C GLU A 302 -12.75 -3.52 -12.74
N LEU A 303 -11.96 -2.45 -12.72
CA LEU A 303 -11.81 -1.54 -13.86
C LEU A 303 -11.17 -2.25 -15.06
N CYS A 304 -10.23 -3.17 -14.83
CA CYS A 304 -9.56 -3.95 -15.88
C CYS A 304 -10.41 -5.09 -16.43
N PHE A 305 -11.27 -5.69 -15.59
CA PHE A 305 -12.01 -6.88 -15.94
C PHE A 305 -12.96 -6.64 -17.11
N ARG A 306 -12.77 -7.44 -18.17
CA ARG A 306 -13.56 -7.38 -19.42
C ARG A 306 -13.63 -5.97 -20.04
N ASN A 307 -12.62 -5.14 -19.80
CA ASN A 307 -12.57 -3.77 -20.30
C ASN A 307 -11.64 -3.65 -21.51
N PRO A 308 -12.16 -3.35 -22.71
CA PRO A 308 -11.36 -3.08 -23.89
C PRO A 308 -10.22 -2.09 -23.63
N ALA A 309 -10.49 -0.95 -22.97
CA ALA A 309 -9.55 0.16 -22.86
C ALA A 309 -8.18 -0.24 -22.27
N LEU A 310 -8.10 -1.38 -21.56
CA LEU A 310 -6.88 -1.96 -21.03
C LEU A 310 -5.72 -2.06 -22.05
N PHE A 311 -6.02 -2.46 -23.28
CA PHE A 311 -5.01 -2.68 -24.32
C PHE A 311 -4.69 -1.41 -25.14
N GLU A 312 -5.40 -0.32 -24.89
CA GLU A 312 -5.30 0.94 -25.63
C GLU A 312 -4.57 2.02 -24.83
N ARG A 313 -4.78 2.05 -23.51
CA ARG A 313 -4.24 3.08 -22.63
C ARG A 313 -4.11 2.58 -21.19
N ASN A 314 -3.31 3.29 -20.42
CA ASN A 314 -3.23 3.07 -18.99
C ASN A 314 -4.50 3.53 -18.26
N MET A 315 -5.13 2.60 -17.57
CA MET A 315 -6.37 2.83 -16.82
C MET A 315 -6.06 3.20 -15.38
N LYS A 316 -6.80 4.16 -14.81
CA LYS A 316 -6.59 4.60 -13.43
C LYS A 316 -7.93 4.80 -12.75
N VAL A 317 -8.01 4.35 -11.49
CA VAL A 317 -9.10 4.71 -10.58
C VAL A 317 -9.14 6.23 -10.48
N THR A 318 -10.33 6.82 -10.57
CA THR A 318 -10.46 8.28 -10.54
C THR A 318 -10.05 8.82 -9.17
N LYS A 319 -9.64 10.09 -9.10
CA LYS A 319 -9.25 10.70 -7.81
C LYS A 319 -10.39 10.67 -6.79
N GLY A 320 -11.64 10.85 -7.24
CA GLY A 320 -12.82 10.79 -6.37
C GLY A 320 -13.02 9.40 -5.78
N ASP A 321 -12.97 8.37 -6.63
CA ASP A 321 -13.09 6.97 -6.18
C ASP A 321 -11.93 6.58 -5.26
N ALA A 322 -10.71 7.04 -5.54
CA ALA A 322 -9.55 6.82 -4.69
C ALA A 322 -9.74 7.44 -3.29
N CYS A 323 -10.25 8.67 -3.20
CA CYS A 323 -10.56 9.31 -1.91
C CYS A 323 -11.66 8.55 -1.15
N GLN A 324 -12.68 8.07 -1.85
CA GLN A 324 -13.73 7.24 -1.25
C GLN A 324 -13.15 5.93 -0.70
N LEU A 325 -12.34 5.23 -1.49
CA LEU A 325 -11.68 3.98 -1.10
C LEU A 325 -10.78 4.17 0.12
N ILE A 326 -9.98 5.23 0.16
CA ILE A 326 -9.16 5.58 1.34
C ILE A 326 -10.07 5.75 2.55
N THR A 327 -11.13 6.55 2.43
CA THR A 327 -12.05 6.83 3.56
C THR A 327 -12.78 5.59 4.05
N GLU A 328 -13.19 4.68 3.16
CA GLU A 328 -13.90 3.45 3.52
C GLU A 328 -12.96 2.38 4.10
N SER A 329 -11.73 2.28 3.59
CA SER A 329 -10.78 1.25 3.96
C SER A 329 -10.09 1.46 5.31
N THR A 330 -10.06 2.68 5.85
CA THR A 330 -9.37 3.02 7.09
C THR A 330 -10.24 3.04 8.35
N GLN A 331 -11.55 2.80 8.22
CA GLN A 331 -12.47 2.90 9.37
C GLN A 331 -12.43 1.67 10.27
N ASN A 332 -12.61 0.49 9.69
CA ASN A 332 -12.57 -0.80 10.37
C ASN A 332 -12.65 -1.95 9.34
N LEU A 333 -12.44 -3.18 9.83
CA LEU A 333 -12.52 -4.40 9.04
C LEU A 333 -13.88 -4.57 8.34
N GLN A 334 -14.99 -4.13 8.93
CA GLN A 334 -16.31 -4.25 8.34
C GLN A 334 -16.47 -3.41 7.07
N MET A 335 -16.03 -2.15 7.10
CA MET A 335 -16.05 -1.26 5.94
C MET A 335 -15.08 -1.72 4.85
N LEU A 336 -13.90 -2.22 5.24
CA LEU A 336 -12.95 -2.85 4.34
C LEU A 336 -13.59 -4.04 3.60
N CYS A 337 -14.17 -4.98 4.34
CA CYS A 337 -14.88 -6.13 3.81
C CYS A 337 -16.05 -5.74 2.91
N GLY A 338 -16.79 -4.68 3.28
CA GLY A 338 -17.85 -4.12 2.44
C GLY A 338 -17.33 -3.62 1.09
N THR A 339 -16.16 -2.99 1.08
CA THR A 339 -15.48 -2.53 -0.13
C THR A 339 -15.08 -3.70 -1.03
N PHE A 340 -14.41 -4.72 -0.48
CA PHE A 340 -14.06 -5.92 -1.23
C PHE A 340 -15.29 -6.62 -1.80
N ARG A 341 -16.36 -6.76 -1.01
CA ARG A 341 -17.63 -7.34 -1.47
C ARG A 341 -18.21 -6.54 -2.62
N ARG A 342 -18.24 -5.21 -2.53
CA ARG A 342 -18.76 -4.33 -3.59
C ARG A 342 -18.04 -4.58 -4.92
N TYR A 343 -16.70 -4.54 -4.94
CA TYR A 343 -15.95 -4.72 -6.19
C TYR A 343 -15.95 -6.16 -6.69
N THR A 344 -16.01 -7.15 -5.79
CA THR A 344 -16.19 -8.57 -6.16
C THR A 344 -17.51 -8.77 -6.90
N ARG A 345 -18.60 -8.15 -6.43
CA ARG A 345 -19.91 -8.18 -7.10
C ARG A 345 -19.91 -7.45 -8.44
N LEU A 346 -19.26 -6.30 -8.53
CA LEU A 346 -19.12 -5.58 -9.81
C LEU A 346 -18.37 -6.42 -10.86
N ILE A 347 -17.36 -7.20 -10.45
CA ILE A 347 -16.69 -8.16 -11.34
C ILE A 347 -17.66 -9.27 -11.75
N GLU A 348 -18.42 -9.82 -10.81
CA GLU A 348 -19.42 -10.86 -11.08
C GLU A 348 -20.54 -10.36 -12.02
N ASP A 349 -21.01 -9.13 -11.85
CA ASP A 349 -22.03 -8.51 -12.71
C ASP A 349 -21.53 -8.32 -14.16
N LYS A 350 -20.23 -8.05 -14.33
CA LYS A 350 -19.57 -7.98 -15.66
C LYS A 350 -19.27 -9.34 -16.25
N ASN A 351 -19.28 -10.40 -15.45
CA ASN A 351 -18.95 -11.74 -15.88
C ASN A 351 -20.13 -12.32 -16.67
N THR A 352 -19.89 -12.74 -17.92
CA THR A 352 -20.94 -13.24 -18.80
C THR A 352 -20.57 -14.62 -19.33
N SER A 353 -21.55 -15.41 -19.75
CA SER A 353 -21.33 -16.76 -20.30
C SER A 353 -20.49 -16.80 -21.59
N LYS A 354 -20.14 -15.65 -22.16
CA LYS A 354 -19.21 -15.53 -23.29
C LYS A 354 -17.75 -15.62 -22.85
N ASP A 355 -17.46 -15.34 -21.59
CA ASP A 355 -16.12 -15.49 -21.04
C ASP A 355 -15.80 -16.97 -20.82
N PRO A 356 -14.71 -17.51 -21.40
CA PRO A 356 -14.32 -18.89 -21.15
C PRO A 356 -14.02 -19.19 -19.67
N ASN A 357 -13.72 -18.17 -18.87
CA ASN A 357 -13.45 -18.29 -17.43
C ASN A 357 -14.69 -18.02 -16.57
N PHE A 358 -15.90 -18.00 -17.16
CA PHE A 358 -17.14 -17.61 -16.48
C PHE A 358 -17.37 -18.37 -15.17
N ILE A 359 -17.17 -19.68 -15.18
CA ILE A 359 -17.43 -20.54 -14.01
C ILE A 359 -16.38 -20.28 -12.93
N GLU A 360 -15.10 -20.23 -13.31
CA GLU A 360 -13.97 -20.03 -12.41
C GLU A 360 -14.00 -18.66 -11.73
N ILE A 361 -14.34 -17.60 -12.48
CA ILE A 361 -14.58 -16.26 -11.92
C ILE A 361 -15.72 -16.29 -10.90
N GLY A 362 -16.86 -16.91 -11.24
CA GLY A 362 -17.98 -17.06 -10.29
C GLY A 362 -17.58 -17.82 -9.02
N MET A 363 -16.79 -18.90 -9.17
CA MET A 363 -16.29 -19.66 -8.03
C MET A 363 -15.34 -18.85 -7.14
N VAL A 364 -14.40 -18.09 -7.69
CA VAL A 364 -13.47 -17.28 -6.88
C VAL A 364 -14.20 -16.13 -6.19
N CYS A 365 -15.14 -15.46 -6.87
CA CYS A 365 -15.99 -14.43 -6.26
C CYS A 365 -16.82 -15.00 -5.10
N GLY A 366 -17.46 -16.16 -5.29
CA GLY A 366 -18.21 -16.83 -4.22
C GLY A 366 -17.34 -17.24 -3.02
N LYS A 367 -16.09 -17.67 -3.25
CA LYS A 367 -15.14 -17.95 -2.15
C LYS A 367 -14.77 -16.67 -1.39
N ILE A 368 -14.55 -15.55 -2.09
CA ILE A 368 -14.28 -14.25 -1.47
C ILE A 368 -15.47 -13.80 -0.61
N GLU A 369 -16.71 -13.89 -1.11
CA GLU A 369 -17.91 -13.54 -0.34
C GLU A 369 -18.03 -14.38 0.95
N LYS A 370 -17.81 -15.70 0.83
CA LYS A 370 -17.84 -16.61 1.97
C LYS A 370 -16.74 -16.32 3.00
N CYS A 371 -15.54 -15.97 2.54
CA CYS A 371 -14.44 -15.54 3.40
C CYS A 371 -14.85 -14.28 4.18
N ILE A 372 -15.40 -13.27 3.50
CA ILE A 372 -15.88 -12.04 4.12
C ILE A 372 -16.95 -12.34 5.19
N GLU A 373 -17.94 -13.18 4.89
CA GLU A 373 -18.95 -13.56 5.88
C GLU A 373 -18.35 -14.23 7.12
N THR A 374 -17.35 -15.08 6.92
CA THR A 374 -16.68 -15.80 8.01
C THR A 374 -15.92 -14.83 8.92
N LEU A 375 -15.18 -13.89 8.34
CA LEU A 375 -14.45 -12.86 9.08
C LEU A 375 -15.38 -11.97 9.91
N LEU A 376 -16.47 -11.48 9.31
CA LEU A 376 -17.42 -10.60 9.99
C LEU A 376 -18.19 -11.33 11.11
N ARG A 377 -18.51 -12.62 10.94
CA ARG A 377 -19.13 -13.42 12.01
C ARG A 377 -18.18 -13.64 13.18
N SER A 378 -16.90 -13.91 12.91
CA SER A 378 -15.89 -14.09 13.95
C SER A 378 -15.72 -12.83 14.79
N GLN A 379 -15.65 -11.67 14.14
CA GLN A 379 -15.52 -10.38 14.81
C GLN A 379 -16.70 -10.09 15.74
N ASN A 380 -17.94 -10.26 15.23
CA ASN A 380 -19.14 -10.06 16.04
C ASN A 380 -19.17 -11.00 17.27
N ALA A 381 -18.68 -12.23 17.15
CA ALA A 381 -18.63 -13.18 18.26
C ALA A 381 -17.60 -12.78 19.33
N GLU A 382 -16.46 -12.22 18.94
CA GLU A 382 -15.46 -11.68 19.86
C GLU A 382 -15.96 -10.42 20.58
N ASP A 383 -16.61 -9.50 19.85
CA ASP A 383 -17.22 -8.29 20.44
C ASP A 383 -18.30 -8.65 21.46
N HIS A 384 -19.11 -9.67 21.17
CA HIS A 384 -20.14 -10.15 22.11
C HIS A 384 -19.54 -10.82 23.36
N ARG A 385 -18.38 -11.47 23.25
CA ARG A 385 -17.66 -12.04 24.42
C ARG A 385 -17.00 -10.93 25.23
N GLY A 386 -16.34 -9.97 24.59
CA GLY A 386 -15.73 -8.81 25.24
C GLY A 386 -16.76 -7.93 25.96
N GLY A 387 -17.92 -7.69 25.34
CA GLY A 387 -19.02 -6.95 25.94
C GLY A 387 -19.65 -7.64 27.16
N LYS A 388 -19.68 -8.97 27.19
CA LYS A 388 -20.12 -9.73 28.39
C LYS A 388 -19.13 -9.60 29.55
N ILE A 389 -17.82 -9.70 29.28
CA ILE A 389 -16.76 -9.57 30.30
C ILE A 389 -16.74 -8.14 30.88
N VAL A 390 -16.90 -7.11 30.05
CA VAL A 390 -16.97 -5.72 30.50
C VAL A 390 -18.24 -5.45 31.32
N ASN A 391 -19.38 -6.04 30.93
CA ASN A 391 -20.61 -5.93 31.72
C ASN A 391 -20.49 -6.65 33.08
N GLU A 392 -19.84 -7.82 33.15
CA GLU A 392 -19.57 -8.52 34.41
C GLU A 392 -18.59 -7.77 35.32
N LEU A 393 -17.57 -7.10 34.76
CA LEU A 393 -16.65 -6.24 35.51
C LEU A 393 -17.34 -4.95 35.99
N SER A 394 -18.22 -4.35 35.21
CA SER A 394 -18.99 -3.16 35.61
C SER A 394 -20.07 -3.44 36.66
N ALA A 395 -20.50 -4.71 36.80
CA ALA A 395 -21.44 -5.14 37.82
C ALA A 395 -20.80 -5.32 39.22
N THR A 396 -19.47 -5.17 39.36
CA THR A 396 -18.74 -5.36 40.64
C THR A 396 -18.12 -4.09 41.23
N GLY A 397 -18.42 -2.91 40.70
CA GLY A 397 -17.91 -1.65 41.24
C GLY A 397 -18.97 -0.57 41.23
N ASN A 398 -19.83 -0.54 42.25
CA ASN A 398 -20.74 0.59 42.45
C ASN A 398 -20.90 0.90 43.94
N GLU A 399 -19.96 1.67 44.50
CA GLU A 399 -20.18 2.46 45.72
C GLU A 399 -19.27 3.69 45.68
N LYS A 400 -19.87 4.85 45.38
CA LYS A 400 -19.66 6.18 45.99
C LYS A 400 -20.16 7.27 45.05
N THR A 401 -21.35 7.77 45.35
CA THR A 401 -21.97 8.92 44.67
C THR A 401 -22.03 10.05 45.70
N GLU A 402 -21.24 11.11 45.52
CA GLU A 402 -21.61 12.51 45.83
C GLU A 402 -20.48 13.55 45.68
N GLU A 403 -19.19 13.17 45.60
CA GLU A 403 -18.09 14.16 45.48
C GLU A 403 -17.87 14.72 44.05
N THR A 404 -18.51 14.16 43.03
CA THR A 404 -18.15 14.39 41.62
C THR A 404 -18.67 15.70 41.01
N ARG A 405 -19.50 16.49 41.70
CA ARG A 405 -20.10 17.71 41.12
C ARG A 405 -19.23 18.96 41.26
N LEU A 406 -18.32 19.02 42.22
CA LEU A 406 -17.44 20.18 42.44
C LEU A 406 -16.14 20.13 41.59
N GLU A 407 -15.64 18.95 41.24
CA GLU A 407 -14.43 18.80 40.41
C GLU A 407 -14.67 19.07 38.92
N VAL A 408 -15.87 18.74 38.40
CA VAL A 408 -16.24 19.00 37.00
C VAL A 408 -16.26 20.51 36.68
N PHE A 409 -16.56 21.36 37.66
CA PHE A 409 -16.57 22.82 37.49
C PHE A 409 -15.15 23.41 37.37
N SER A 410 -14.17 22.77 38.00
CA SER A 410 -12.77 23.24 38.03
C SER A 410 -11.96 22.77 36.82
N ILE A 411 -12.29 21.59 36.27
CA ILE A 411 -11.53 20.92 35.21
C ILE A 411 -11.96 21.36 33.80
N VAL A 412 -13.20 21.81 33.61
CA VAL A 412 -13.72 22.10 32.25
C VAL A 412 -13.73 23.60 31.93
N VAL A 413 -13.98 24.46 32.91
CA VAL A 413 -14.21 25.91 32.66
C VAL A 413 -12.90 26.71 32.60
N LEU A 414 -11.91 26.39 33.46
CA LEU A 414 -10.62 27.10 33.47
C LEU A 414 -9.78 26.89 32.19
N PRO A 415 -9.64 25.67 31.64
CA PRO A 415 -8.86 25.45 30.43
C PRO A 415 -9.48 26.13 29.20
N SER A 416 -10.80 26.30 29.20
CA SER A 416 -11.55 26.94 28.11
C SER A 416 -11.23 28.45 28.00
N ILE A 417 -10.92 29.12 29.11
CA ILE A 417 -10.52 30.54 29.14
C ILE A 417 -9.07 30.72 28.69
N VAL A 418 -8.19 29.76 29.02
CA VAL A 418 -6.77 29.76 28.60
C VAL A 418 -6.65 29.47 27.10
N ILE A 419 -7.46 28.55 26.56
CA ILE A 419 -7.50 28.26 25.11
C ILE A 419 -7.99 29.47 24.31
N LEU A 420 -8.92 30.27 24.85
CA LEU A 420 -9.39 31.50 24.21
C LEU A 420 -8.31 32.59 24.16
N MET A 421 -7.50 32.72 25.21
CA MET A 421 -6.38 33.68 25.27
C MET A 421 -5.21 33.30 24.36
N VAL A 422 -4.89 32.01 24.24
CA VAL A 422 -3.82 31.52 23.34
C VAL A 422 -4.22 31.64 21.87
N SER A 423 -5.52 31.51 21.56
CA SER A 423 -6.05 31.69 20.21
C SER A 423 -5.87 33.12 19.68
N LEU A 424 -5.88 34.13 20.54
CA LEU A 424 -5.67 35.54 20.16
C LEU A 424 -4.20 35.87 19.84
N ILE A 425 -3.24 35.07 20.31
CA ILE A 425 -1.80 35.29 20.12
C ILE A 425 -1.30 34.61 18.83
N ILE A 426 -1.91 33.50 18.39
CA ILE A 426 -1.44 32.68 17.26
C ILE A 426 -1.82 33.26 15.89
N PHE A 427 -2.86 34.10 15.78
CA PHE A 427 -3.30 34.67 14.49
C PHE A 427 -2.46 35.87 13.97
N GLY A 428 -1.33 36.17 14.60
CA GLY A 428 -0.41 37.25 14.18
C GLY A 428 0.65 36.87 13.13
N GLY A 429 0.78 35.60 12.72
CA GLY A 429 1.82 35.14 11.78
C GLY A 429 1.23 34.47 10.53
N GLN A 430 1.60 34.97 9.37
CA GLN A 430 0.96 34.75 8.07
C GLN A 430 1.05 33.32 7.49
N PHE A 431 0.02 32.97 6.71
CA PHE A 431 -0.12 31.84 5.79
C PHE A 431 0.37 32.22 4.39
N GLU A 432 1.41 31.58 3.88
CA GLU A 432 1.62 31.31 2.44
C GLU A 432 2.37 29.97 2.32
N TYR A 433 2.15 29.24 1.22
CA TYR A 433 2.72 27.92 0.84
C TYR A 433 1.98 26.64 1.28
N VAL A 434 0.80 26.38 0.69
CA VAL A 434 0.30 24.99 0.44
C VAL A 434 -0.33 24.83 -0.97
N TRP A 435 -0.11 25.76 -1.90
CA TRP A 435 -0.62 25.59 -3.28
C TRP A 435 0.42 26.00 -4.31
N ARG A 436 1.24 25.02 -4.72
CA ARG A 436 1.75 24.85 -6.09
C ARG A 436 1.90 23.37 -6.40
#